data_AF-A0A176RX56-F1
#
_entry.id   AF-A0A176RX56-F1
#
_cell.length_a   1.000
_cell.length_b   1.000
_cell.length_c   1.000
_cell.angle_alpha   90.00
_cell.angle_beta   90.00
_cell.angle_gamma   90.00
#
_symmetry.space_group_name_H-M   'P 1'
#
loop_
_entity.id
_entity.type
_entity.pdbx_description
1 polymer ?
#
loop_
_entity_poly.entity_id
_entity_poly.type
_entity_poly.pdbx_seq_one_letter_code
_entity_poly.pdbx_strand_id
1 'polypeptide(L)'
;FGGPDLERAKLFVMFGTAEDHHSNPMKIELSKFKRNGGRFISINPVRTGYSAIADKWIPIKPGTDAALLLALIHELIKQGLYDRDFLVRYTNAPELVNIDTNSTEEGMFVRFELPPEEGCFDPQNKLWWDRELNKPISTHTEGVDPYILGEFKLEDGTPVKTAFQLLKE
;
A
#
# COMPACT_ATOMS: atom_id res chain seq x y z
N PHE A 1 0.24 21.56 16.33
CA PHE A 1 0.17 20.31 15.55
C PHE A 1 -0.73 20.55 14.35
N GLY A 2 -0.31 20.12 13.15
CA GLY A 2 -1.19 20.13 11.97
C GLY A 2 -2.32 19.12 12.17
N GLY A 3 -3.56 19.50 11.83
CA GLY A 3 -4.71 18.61 11.83
C GLY A 3 -4.84 17.87 10.48
N PRO A 4 -5.73 16.86 10.40
CA PRO A 4 -6.07 16.24 9.12
C PRO A 4 -6.69 17.28 8.16
N ASP A 5 -6.45 17.11 6.85
CA ASP A 5 -7.02 17.95 5.79
C ASP A 5 -8.48 17.57 5.50
N LEU A 6 -9.36 17.83 6.47
CA LEU A 6 -10.79 17.48 6.39
C LEU A 6 -11.56 18.31 5.35
N GLU A 7 -11.03 19.45 4.92
CA GLU A 7 -11.67 20.30 3.91
C GLU A 7 -11.70 19.62 2.54
N ARG A 8 -10.66 18.83 2.22
CA ARG A 8 -10.53 18.14 0.93
C ARG A 8 -10.95 16.67 0.99
N ALA A 9 -11.01 16.09 2.18
CA ALA A 9 -11.43 14.70 2.35
C ALA A 9 -12.93 14.50 2.07
N LYS A 10 -13.30 13.28 1.69
CA LYS A 10 -14.69 12.79 1.64
C LYS A 10 -14.95 11.65 2.62
N LEU A 11 -13.90 10.96 3.02
CA LEU A 11 -13.89 9.90 4.03
C LEU A 11 -12.72 10.17 4.97
N PHE A 12 -12.98 10.13 6.27
CA PHE A 12 -11.95 10.16 7.29
C PHE A 12 -12.05 8.89 8.12
N VAL A 13 -10.94 8.16 8.22
CA VAL A 13 -10.84 6.94 9.03
C VAL A 13 -9.81 7.19 10.13
N MET A 14 -10.25 7.13 11.39
CA MET A 14 -9.39 7.32 12.55
C MET A 14 -9.10 5.96 13.20
N PHE A 15 -7.82 5.61 13.30
CA PHE A 15 -7.34 4.40 13.96
C PHE A 15 -6.74 4.73 15.32
N GLY A 16 -7.16 4.02 16.37
CA GLY A 16 -6.45 3.94 17.65
C GLY A 16 -6.18 5.25 18.39
N THR A 17 -6.88 6.34 18.06
CA THR A 17 -6.64 7.67 18.65
C THR A 17 -7.44 7.82 19.96
N ALA A 18 -6.75 8.18 21.05
CA ALA A 18 -7.36 8.45 22.34
C ALA A 18 -8.22 9.74 22.31
N GLU A 19 -9.18 9.81 23.23
CA GLU A 19 -10.28 10.77 23.22
C GLU A 19 -9.92 12.24 23.47
N ASP A 20 -8.76 12.47 24.09
CA ASP A 20 -8.25 13.76 24.57
C ASP A 20 -6.98 14.22 23.82
N HIS A 21 -6.43 13.34 22.98
CA HIS A 21 -5.15 13.54 22.29
C HIS A 21 -5.13 14.75 21.33
N HIS A 22 -6.30 15.28 20.95
CA HIS A 22 -6.43 16.49 20.12
C HIS A 22 -7.56 17.44 20.58
N SER A 23 -7.73 17.63 21.89
CA SER A 23 -8.61 18.64 22.53
C SER A 23 -10.02 18.85 21.88
N ASN A 24 -10.72 19.92 22.25
CA ASN A 24 -12.03 20.28 21.70
C ASN A 24 -12.07 20.63 20.19
N PRO A 25 -11.03 21.23 19.57
CA PRO A 25 -11.05 21.61 18.16
C PRO A 25 -11.35 20.45 17.21
N MET A 26 -10.80 19.25 17.46
CA MET A 26 -11.04 18.11 16.56
C MET A 26 -12.51 17.68 16.54
N LYS A 27 -13.27 17.79 17.63
CA LYS A 27 -14.72 17.51 17.62
C LYS A 27 -15.47 18.53 16.77
N ILE A 28 -15.08 19.80 16.83
CA ILE A 28 -15.67 20.87 16.01
C ILE A 28 -15.39 20.61 14.53
N GLU A 29 -14.14 20.29 14.19
CA GLU A 29 -13.74 20.01 12.81
C GLU A 29 -14.39 18.75 12.25
N LEU A 30 -14.48 17.67 13.03
CA LEU A 30 -15.24 16.48 12.66
C LEU A 30 -16.73 16.79 12.46
N SER A 31 -17.32 17.63 13.32
CA SER A 31 -18.71 18.05 13.17
C SER A 31 -18.93 18.87 11.89
N LYS A 32 -18.02 19.80 11.55
CA LYS A 32 -18.06 20.56 10.30
C LYS A 32 -17.88 19.65 9.08
N PHE A 33 -16.87 18.78 9.10
CA PHE A 33 -16.58 17.80 8.05
C PHE A 33 -17.82 16.96 7.72
N LYS A 34 -18.48 16.42 8.75
CA LYS A 34 -19.72 15.65 8.59
C LYS A 34 -20.87 16.47 8.02
N ARG A 35 -21.08 17.71 8.50
CA ARG A 35 -22.09 18.62 7.95
C ARG A 35 -21.83 18.98 6.48
N ASN A 36 -20.57 18.96 6.06
CA ASN A 36 -20.17 19.18 4.66
C ASN A 36 -20.23 17.90 3.80
N GLY A 37 -20.87 16.83 4.29
CA GLY A 37 -21.08 15.57 3.57
C GLY A 37 -19.93 14.57 3.67
N GLY A 38 -18.90 14.86 4.48
CA GLY A 38 -17.85 13.91 4.80
C GLY A 38 -18.36 12.75 5.67
N ARG A 39 -17.79 11.56 5.48
CA ARG A 39 -18.08 10.38 6.32
C ARG A 39 -16.94 10.11 7.28
N PHE A 40 -17.24 9.92 8.56
CA PHE A 40 -16.26 9.63 9.59
C PHE A 40 -16.42 8.20 10.14
N ILE A 41 -15.36 7.40 10.00
CA ILE A 41 -15.24 6.07 10.58
C ILE A 41 -14.21 6.09 11.71
N SER A 42 -14.56 5.54 12.87
CA SER A 42 -13.63 5.33 13.98
C SER A 42 -13.38 3.84 14.21
N ILE A 43 -12.12 3.42 14.23
CA ILE A 43 -11.67 2.07 14.56
C ILE A 43 -10.97 2.15 15.92
N ASN A 44 -11.65 1.66 16.95
CA ASN A 44 -11.18 1.79 18.33
C ASN A 44 -11.88 0.74 19.21
N PRO A 45 -11.18 0.07 20.16
CA PRO A 45 -11.81 -0.87 21.09
C PRO A 45 -12.93 -0.26 21.94
N VAL A 46 -12.88 1.05 22.20
CA VAL A 46 -13.86 1.75 23.06
C VAL A 46 -14.61 2.82 22.29
N ARG A 47 -15.94 2.91 22.50
CA ARG A 47 -16.82 3.87 21.82
C ARG A 47 -17.00 5.16 22.60
N THR A 48 -15.94 5.93 22.69
CA THR A 48 -15.86 7.05 23.62
C THR A 48 -15.10 8.20 22.91
N GLY A 49 -15.21 9.44 23.41
CA GLY A 49 -14.60 10.61 22.77
C GLY A 49 -15.00 10.84 21.32
N TYR A 50 -14.03 10.81 20.40
CA TYR A 50 -14.27 10.99 18.96
C TYR A 50 -15.12 9.84 18.37
N SER A 51 -14.92 8.61 18.85
CA SER A 51 -15.69 7.43 18.39
C SER A 51 -17.19 7.55 18.68
N ALA A 52 -17.58 8.32 19.69
CA ALA A 52 -18.98 8.55 20.03
C ALA A 52 -19.73 9.34 18.95
N ILE A 53 -19.03 10.18 18.18
CA ILE A 53 -19.61 11.01 17.11
C ILE A 53 -19.34 10.46 15.70
N ALA A 54 -18.71 9.29 15.57
CA ALA A 54 -18.45 8.67 14.27
C ALA A 54 -19.76 8.22 13.58
N ASP A 55 -19.78 8.28 12.25
CA ASP A 55 -20.87 7.69 11.46
C ASP A 55 -20.85 6.16 11.56
N LYS A 56 -19.64 5.59 11.62
CA LYS A 56 -19.42 4.17 11.90
C LYS A 56 -18.32 4.01 12.94
N TRP A 57 -18.61 3.24 13.98
CA TRP A 57 -17.62 2.78 14.93
C TRP A 57 -17.38 1.29 14.74
N ILE A 58 -16.10 0.90 14.70
CA ILE A 58 -15.65 -0.48 14.57
C ILE A 58 -14.94 -0.86 15.88
N PRO A 59 -15.56 -1.71 16.74
CA PRO A 59 -14.95 -2.21 17.97
C PRO A 59 -13.90 -3.27 17.65
N ILE A 60 -12.69 -2.85 17.31
CA ILE A 60 -11.59 -3.78 17.04
C ILE A 60 -11.05 -4.39 18.33
N LYS A 61 -10.59 -5.65 18.27
CA LYS A 61 -9.85 -6.25 19.38
C LYS A 61 -8.48 -5.55 19.50
N PRO A 62 -8.02 -5.18 20.70
CA PRO A 62 -6.70 -4.56 20.86
C PRO A 62 -5.58 -5.37 20.20
N GLY A 63 -4.74 -4.70 19.41
CA GLY A 63 -3.59 -5.31 18.73
C GLY A 63 -3.92 -6.05 17.43
N THR A 64 -5.16 -5.95 16.91
CA THR A 64 -5.56 -6.64 15.66
C THR A 64 -5.72 -5.71 14.46
N ASP A 65 -5.20 -4.49 14.52
CA ASP A 65 -5.31 -3.47 13.46
C ASP A 65 -4.70 -3.95 12.13
N ALA A 66 -3.54 -4.59 12.18
CA ALA A 66 -2.89 -5.17 11.01
C ALA A 66 -3.75 -6.24 10.33
N ALA A 67 -4.42 -7.11 11.11
CA ALA A 67 -5.32 -8.11 10.56
C ALA A 67 -6.54 -7.48 9.86
N LEU A 68 -7.10 -6.40 10.42
CA LEU A 68 -8.18 -5.64 9.76
C LEU A 68 -7.69 -5.00 8.46
N LEU A 69 -6.52 -4.34 8.47
CA LEU A 69 -5.95 -3.70 7.28
C LEU A 69 -5.64 -4.73 6.19
N LEU A 70 -5.06 -5.88 6.53
CA LEU A 70 -4.81 -6.97 5.58
C LEU A 70 -6.10 -7.54 5.00
N ALA A 71 -7.17 -7.68 5.80
CA ALA A 71 -8.47 -8.09 5.29
C ALA A 71 -9.09 -7.06 4.32
N LEU A 72 -8.92 -5.76 4.59
CA LEU A 72 -9.33 -4.70 3.67
C LEU A 72 -8.53 -4.73 2.37
N ILE A 73 -7.20 -4.89 2.45
CA ILE A 73 -6.31 -5.03 1.30
C ILE A 73 -6.73 -6.25 0.47
N HIS A 74 -6.99 -7.40 1.10
CA HIS A 74 -7.48 -8.61 0.44
C HIS A 74 -8.75 -8.34 -0.38
N GLU A 75 -9.76 -7.70 0.22
CA GLU A 75 -11.00 -7.38 -0.48
C GLU A 75 -10.82 -6.36 -1.61
N LEU A 76 -9.95 -5.35 -1.43
CA LEU A 76 -9.61 -4.40 -2.51
C LEU A 76 -8.93 -5.10 -3.70
N ILE A 77 -7.98 -6.00 -3.44
CA ILE A 77 -7.29 -6.76 -4.48
C ILE A 77 -8.26 -7.70 -5.18
N LYS A 78 -9.04 -8.46 -4.42
CA LYS A 78 -10.02 -9.44 -4.93
C LYS A 78 -11.09 -8.80 -5.81
N GLN A 79 -11.54 -7.59 -5.47
CA GLN A 79 -12.54 -6.86 -6.22
C GLN A 79 -11.95 -5.97 -7.33
N GLY A 80 -10.62 -5.83 -7.42
CA GLY A 80 -9.97 -4.97 -8.39
C GLY A 80 -10.16 -3.46 -8.11
N LEU A 81 -10.36 -3.06 -6.85
CA LEU A 81 -10.64 -1.68 -6.43
C LEU A 81 -9.39 -0.86 -6.11
N TYR A 82 -8.25 -1.20 -6.71
CA TYR A 82 -6.98 -0.51 -6.51
C TYR A 82 -6.61 0.36 -7.72
N ASP A 83 -5.88 1.44 -7.47
CA ASP A 83 -5.32 2.29 -8.51
C ASP A 83 -3.99 1.69 -9.02
N ARG A 84 -4.06 1.01 -10.17
CA ARG A 84 -2.88 0.36 -10.77
C ARG A 84 -1.78 1.36 -11.09
N ASP A 85 -2.12 2.53 -11.62
CA ASP A 85 -1.11 3.52 -12.06
C ASP A 85 -0.39 4.10 -10.85
N PHE A 86 -1.09 4.31 -9.75
CA PHE A 86 -0.48 4.67 -8.47
C PHE A 86 0.49 3.57 -8.00
N LEU A 87 0.05 2.30 -8.01
CA LEU A 87 0.89 1.18 -7.59
C LEU A 87 2.16 1.05 -8.43
N VAL A 88 2.06 1.20 -9.75
CA VAL A 88 3.22 1.14 -10.65
C VAL A 88 4.21 2.28 -10.40
N ARG A 89 3.72 3.49 -10.13
CA ARG A 89 4.58 4.68 -10.00
C ARG A 89 5.23 4.83 -8.64
N TYR A 90 4.53 4.46 -7.57
CA TYR A 90 4.88 4.85 -6.20
C TYR A 90 5.12 3.67 -5.26
N THR A 91 5.12 2.44 -5.78
CA THR A 91 5.34 1.24 -4.95
C THR A 91 6.22 0.22 -5.68
N ASN A 92 6.60 -0.82 -4.96
CA ASN A 92 7.32 -1.97 -5.50
C ASN A 92 6.40 -3.02 -6.16
N ALA A 93 5.10 -2.75 -6.33
CA ALA A 93 4.13 -3.72 -6.86
C ALA A 93 4.57 -4.46 -8.14
N PRO A 94 5.18 -3.81 -9.15
CA PRO A 94 5.65 -4.48 -10.36
C PRO A 94 7.06 -5.08 -10.26
N GLU A 95 7.80 -4.85 -9.16
CA GLU A 95 9.16 -5.36 -9.00
C GLU A 95 9.17 -6.90 -8.95
N LEU A 96 10.10 -7.51 -9.68
CA LEU A 96 10.25 -8.96 -9.76
C LEU A 96 11.01 -9.52 -8.55
N VAL A 97 10.45 -10.55 -7.95
CA VAL A 97 10.99 -11.29 -6.81
C VAL A 97 11.36 -12.70 -7.26
N ASN A 98 12.56 -13.14 -6.89
CA ASN A 98 13.03 -14.51 -7.12
C ASN A 98 12.26 -15.49 -6.23
N ILE A 99 11.65 -16.52 -6.83
CA ILE A 99 10.89 -17.56 -6.13
C ILE A 99 11.53 -18.95 -6.23
N ASP A 100 12.79 -19.03 -6.64
CA ASP A 100 13.54 -20.29 -6.66
C ASP A 100 13.95 -20.69 -5.23
N THR A 101 13.30 -21.72 -4.70
CA THR A 101 13.57 -22.27 -3.36
C THR A 101 14.96 -22.89 -3.20
N ASN A 102 15.70 -23.08 -4.30
CA ASN A 102 17.07 -23.58 -4.28
C ASN A 102 18.12 -22.45 -4.36
N SER A 103 17.68 -21.21 -4.57
CA SER A 103 18.55 -20.05 -4.66
C SER A 103 18.80 -19.45 -3.28
N THR A 104 20.02 -18.95 -3.04
CA THR A 104 20.31 -18.14 -1.85
C THR A 104 19.63 -16.76 -1.88
N GLU A 105 19.13 -16.37 -3.05
CA GLU A 105 18.41 -15.11 -3.29
C GLU A 105 16.89 -15.30 -3.31
N GLU A 106 16.37 -16.42 -2.79
CA GLU A 106 14.93 -16.64 -2.65
C GLU A 106 14.29 -15.47 -1.86
N GLY A 107 13.18 -14.93 -2.37
CA GLY A 107 12.46 -13.82 -1.75
C GLY A 107 13.09 -12.45 -1.96
N MET A 108 14.25 -12.38 -2.63
CA MET A 108 14.93 -11.12 -2.94
C MET A 108 14.44 -10.53 -4.27
N PHE A 109 14.48 -9.20 -4.39
CA PHE A 109 14.25 -8.53 -5.67
C PHE A 109 15.34 -8.89 -6.67
N VAL A 110 14.95 -9.20 -7.89
CA VAL A 110 15.90 -9.39 -8.98
C VAL A 110 16.49 -8.06 -9.39
N ARG A 111 17.83 -8.00 -9.43
CA ARG A 111 18.59 -6.80 -9.72
C ARG A 111 19.55 -7.01 -10.88
N PHE A 112 19.82 -5.94 -11.61
CA PHE A 112 20.93 -5.88 -12.57
C PHE A 112 22.11 -5.12 -11.96
N GLU A 113 23.31 -5.41 -12.44
CA GLU A 113 24.52 -4.74 -11.97
C GLU A 113 24.55 -3.29 -12.45
N LEU A 114 24.82 -2.37 -11.51
CA LEU A 114 25.12 -0.97 -11.81
C LEU A 114 26.47 -0.61 -11.16
N PRO A 115 27.28 0.27 -11.80
CA PRO A 115 28.45 0.81 -11.16
C PRO A 115 28.08 1.45 -9.82
N PRO A 116 28.90 1.26 -8.77
CA PRO A 116 28.63 1.87 -7.48
C PRO A 116 28.71 3.40 -7.60
N GLU A 117 27.67 4.08 -7.14
CA GLU A 117 27.60 5.54 -7.06
C GLU A 117 27.76 5.98 -5.60
N GLU A 118 28.71 6.87 -5.33
CA GLU A 118 29.01 7.33 -3.97
C GLU A 118 27.80 8.07 -3.37
N GLY A 119 27.33 7.62 -2.21
CA GLY A 119 26.14 8.16 -1.55
C GLY A 119 24.81 7.60 -2.04
N CYS A 120 24.80 6.69 -3.02
CA CYS A 120 23.59 6.00 -3.46
C CYS A 120 23.30 4.78 -2.58
N PHE A 121 22.18 4.81 -1.84
CA PHE A 121 21.76 3.73 -0.95
C PHE A 121 20.83 2.69 -1.61
N ASP A 122 20.10 3.05 -2.67
CA ASP A 122 19.29 2.12 -3.48
C ASP A 122 19.35 2.55 -4.96
N PRO A 123 20.14 1.87 -5.80
CA PRO A 123 20.46 2.33 -7.16
C PRO A 123 19.33 2.12 -8.18
N GLN A 124 18.09 1.86 -7.73
CA GLN A 124 16.93 1.58 -8.59
C GLN A 124 17.22 0.50 -9.65
N ASN A 125 18.08 -0.45 -9.32
CA ASN A 125 18.58 -1.47 -10.25
C ASN A 125 17.72 -2.72 -10.29
N LYS A 126 16.41 -2.59 -10.07
CA LYS A 126 15.49 -3.73 -10.02
C LYS A 126 14.82 -3.92 -11.38
N LEU A 127 14.13 -5.04 -11.56
CA LEU A 127 13.45 -5.38 -12.81
C LEU A 127 11.92 -5.38 -12.67
N TRP A 128 11.27 -4.96 -13.74
CA TRP A 128 9.86 -5.20 -14.04
C TRP A 128 9.74 -6.22 -15.18
N TRP A 129 8.56 -6.80 -15.36
CA TRP A 129 8.21 -7.51 -16.59
C TRP A 129 7.28 -6.65 -17.44
N ASP A 130 7.75 -6.20 -18.60
CA ASP A 130 6.94 -5.36 -19.49
C ASP A 130 5.86 -6.17 -20.22
N ARG A 131 4.65 -5.59 -20.35
CA ARG A 131 3.49 -6.27 -20.93
C ARG A 131 3.56 -6.39 -22.45
N GLU A 132 4.13 -5.40 -23.13
CA GLU A 132 4.14 -5.31 -24.59
C GLU A 132 5.34 -6.03 -25.19
N LEU A 133 6.52 -5.83 -24.59
CA LEU A 133 7.78 -6.45 -25.00
C LEU A 133 7.94 -7.87 -24.47
N ASN A 134 7.13 -8.25 -23.47
CA ASN A 134 7.14 -9.56 -22.82
C ASN A 134 8.53 -10.03 -22.40
N LYS A 135 9.26 -9.15 -21.71
CA LYS A 135 10.62 -9.40 -21.23
C LYS A 135 10.90 -8.62 -19.94
N PRO A 136 11.91 -9.02 -19.15
CA PRO A 136 12.39 -8.19 -18.06
C PRO A 136 12.96 -6.86 -18.57
N ILE A 137 12.71 -5.79 -17.82
CA ILE A 137 13.19 -4.44 -18.12
C ILE A 137 13.51 -3.69 -16.82
N SER A 138 14.43 -2.73 -16.89
CA SER A 138 14.76 -1.87 -15.74
C SER A 138 13.52 -1.10 -15.26
N THR A 139 13.37 -0.98 -13.93
CA THR A 139 12.30 -0.17 -13.35
C THR A 139 12.35 1.27 -13.85
N HIS A 140 11.18 1.91 -13.92
CA HIS A 140 11.03 3.31 -14.32
C HIS A 140 11.53 3.66 -15.74
N THR A 141 11.74 2.65 -16.60
CA THR A 141 12.02 2.89 -18.02
C THR A 141 10.84 3.65 -18.66
N GLU A 142 11.14 4.72 -19.39
CA GLU A 142 10.11 5.55 -20.03
C GLU A 142 9.33 4.77 -21.09
N GLY A 143 8.00 4.93 -21.11
CA GLY A 143 7.12 4.29 -22.10
C GLY A 143 6.79 2.81 -21.85
N VAL A 144 7.24 2.25 -20.73
CA VAL A 144 7.00 0.84 -20.35
C VAL A 144 5.70 0.69 -19.56
N ASP A 145 5.00 -0.44 -19.75
CA ASP A 145 3.80 -0.80 -19.00
C ASP A 145 4.00 -2.17 -18.29
N PRO A 146 4.42 -2.19 -17.02
CA PRO A 146 4.80 -3.42 -16.35
C PRO A 146 3.60 -4.24 -15.86
N TYR A 147 3.68 -5.57 -15.88
CA TYR A 147 2.73 -6.40 -15.14
C TYR A 147 2.84 -6.10 -13.63
N ILE A 148 1.69 -6.05 -12.95
CA ILE A 148 1.63 -6.07 -11.47
C ILE A 148 1.13 -7.42 -10.94
N LEU A 149 0.50 -8.23 -11.79
CA LEU A 149 0.08 -9.59 -11.48
C LEU A 149 0.68 -10.52 -12.52
N GLY A 150 1.52 -11.46 -12.09
CA GLY A 150 2.12 -12.44 -12.98
C GLY A 150 3.23 -13.24 -12.34
N GLU A 151 3.48 -14.40 -12.96
CA GLU A 151 4.62 -15.27 -12.73
C GLU A 151 5.32 -15.47 -14.07
N PHE A 152 6.64 -15.34 -14.07
CA PHE A 152 7.47 -15.37 -15.26
C PHE A 152 8.75 -16.17 -15.02
N LYS A 153 9.57 -16.30 -16.06
CA LYS A 153 10.85 -16.98 -16.00
C LYS A 153 11.89 -16.14 -16.75
N LEU A 154 13.00 -15.83 -16.09
CA LEU A 154 14.12 -15.11 -16.68
C LEU A 154 14.86 -15.99 -17.71
N GLU A 155 15.77 -15.37 -18.49
CA GLU A 155 16.52 -16.06 -19.55
C GLU A 155 17.44 -17.17 -19.01
N ASP A 156 18.01 -16.99 -17.81
CA ASP A 156 18.80 -17.98 -17.09
C ASP A 156 17.96 -19.11 -16.46
N GLY A 157 16.64 -18.97 -16.54
CA GLY A 157 15.67 -19.91 -16.03
C GLY A 157 15.18 -19.65 -14.61
N THR A 158 15.60 -18.57 -13.95
CA THR A 158 15.11 -18.22 -12.62
C THR A 158 13.61 -17.89 -12.66
N PRO A 159 12.76 -18.60 -11.89
CA PRO A 159 11.35 -18.28 -11.75
C PRO A 159 11.16 -17.01 -10.90
N VAL A 160 10.25 -16.14 -11.34
CA VAL A 160 9.98 -14.86 -10.69
C VAL A 160 8.49 -14.56 -10.60
N LYS A 161 8.08 -13.83 -9.57
CA LYS A 161 6.76 -13.23 -9.45
C LYS A 161 6.86 -11.74 -9.22
N THR A 162 5.85 -10.98 -9.62
CA THR A 162 5.75 -9.59 -9.19
C THR A 162 5.46 -9.55 -7.69
N ALA A 163 5.98 -8.54 -6.98
CA ALA A 163 5.73 -8.38 -5.54
C ALA A 163 4.22 -8.32 -5.22
N PHE A 164 3.43 -7.70 -6.09
CA PHE A 164 1.98 -7.63 -5.91
C PHE A 164 1.26 -8.96 -6.22
N GLN A 165 1.82 -9.83 -7.06
CA GLN A 165 1.31 -11.20 -7.21
C GLN A 165 1.53 -12.01 -5.92
N LEU A 166 2.67 -11.84 -5.25
CA LEU A 166 2.94 -12.46 -3.95
C LEU A 166 2.03 -11.92 -2.85
N LEU A 167 1.74 -10.61 -2.83
CA LEU A 167 0.81 -10.01 -1.85
C LEU A 167 -0.62 -10.55 -1.99
N LYS A 168 -1.02 -10.93 -3.20
CA LYS A 168 -2.35 -11.46 -3.49
C LYS A 168 -2.53 -12.91 -3.03
N GLU A 169 -1.45 -13.71 -3.04
CA GLU A 169 -1.45 -15.14 -2.69
C GLU A 169 -1.50 -15.36 -1.18
#